data_AF-A0A8E2DV81-F1
#
_entry.id   AF-A0A8E2DV81-F1
#
_cell.length_a   1.000
_cell.length_b   1.000
_cell.length_c   1.000
_cell.angle_alpha   90.00
_cell.angle_beta   90.00
_cell.angle_gamma   90.00
#
_symmetry.space_group_name_H-M   'P 1'
#
loop_
_entity.id
_entity.type
_entity.pdbx_description
1 polymer ?
#
loop_
_entity_poly.entity_id
_entity_poly.type
_entity_poly.pdbx_seq_one_letter_code
_entity_poly.pdbx_strand_id
1 'polypeptide(L)'
;MPSLPYSATFFAAFIATFGALVAVTKYIGARLRAAGYDVSDLILIGLPKDTTHSPDAHPAARDPPATTTFLNTMNGQLIAAVLAIATSAFIYYKFAANKKRKPVLDPQVWKEFPLTEKIVVSPNTAIYRFALPHPDDILGLPIGQHIQIQAEINGKDIMRSYTPTSSDDDRGHFDLLIKAYEKGNISRYISLLKIGDKIRVKGPKGQFKYAPSLSRELGMIAGGTGITPMLQIIRAALKNPLDRTKLSLIYANVNPEDILLKKELDELADKHSHRFKVHYVLNNPPQGWQGGVGFVSKEQIEKHMPPTDHNIKILLCGPPPMMTAMKKHLAELNYPAPRTVSKLDDQVFLF
;
A
#
# COMPACT_ATOMS: atom_id res chain seq x y z
N MET A 1 -17.57 -16.47 24.95
CA MET A 1 -18.80 -16.69 24.17
C MET A 1 -18.38 -17.10 22.75
N PRO A 2 -18.78 -18.27 22.23
CA PRO A 2 -18.37 -18.67 20.90
C PRO A 2 -19.20 -17.92 19.85
N SER A 3 -18.52 -17.22 18.96
CA SER A 3 -19.10 -16.55 17.79
C SER A 3 -19.72 -17.57 16.85
N LEU A 4 -21.01 -17.42 16.52
CA LEU A 4 -21.65 -18.21 15.47
C LEU A 4 -20.87 -18.11 14.14
N PRO A 5 -20.79 -19.19 13.36
CA PRO A 5 -20.09 -19.16 12.07
C PRO A 5 -20.80 -18.20 11.11
N TYR A 6 -20.03 -17.32 10.48
CA TYR A 6 -20.47 -16.30 9.50
C TYR A 6 -21.43 -16.84 8.41
N SER A 7 -21.41 -18.14 8.12
CA SER A 7 -22.33 -18.81 7.19
C SER A 7 -23.79 -18.78 7.66
N ALA A 8 -24.05 -18.93 8.96
CA ALA A 8 -25.41 -18.92 9.51
C ALA A 8 -26.03 -17.51 9.45
N THR A 9 -25.23 -16.48 9.76
CA THR A 9 -25.67 -15.07 9.71
C THR A 9 -25.97 -14.62 8.28
N PHE A 10 -25.16 -15.06 7.30
CA PHE A 10 -25.43 -14.78 5.88
C PHE A 10 -26.71 -15.45 5.40
N PHE A 11 -26.91 -16.74 5.73
CA PHE A 11 -28.11 -17.46 5.32
C PHE A 11 -29.39 -16.86 5.92
N ALA A 12 -29.33 -16.44 7.19
CA ALA A 12 -30.42 -15.74 7.85
C ALA A 12 -30.73 -14.38 7.19
N ALA A 13 -29.71 -13.60 6.86
CA ALA A 13 -29.87 -12.31 6.17
C ALA A 13 -30.44 -12.48 4.75
N PHE A 14 -30.03 -13.54 4.04
CA PHE A 14 -30.55 -13.85 2.72
C PHE A 14 -32.04 -14.23 2.78
N ILE A 15 -32.43 -15.13 3.69
CA ILE A 15 -33.84 -15.53 3.87
C ILE A 15 -34.69 -14.33 4.28
N ALA A 16 -34.22 -13.49 5.20
CA ALA A 16 -34.94 -12.30 5.64
C ALA A 16 -35.16 -11.31 4.48
N THR A 17 -34.12 -11.05 3.69
CA THR A 17 -34.17 -10.11 2.55
C THR A 17 -35.08 -10.65 1.44
N PHE A 18 -34.95 -11.91 1.08
CA PHE A 18 -35.77 -12.56 0.06
C PHE A 18 -37.24 -12.63 0.49
N GLY A 19 -37.49 -12.97 1.77
CA GLY A 19 -38.83 -12.95 2.36
C GLY A 19 -39.48 -11.57 2.31
N ALA A 20 -38.73 -10.52 2.67
CA ALA A 20 -39.21 -9.13 2.58
C ALA A 20 -39.54 -8.72 1.14
N LEU A 21 -38.71 -9.08 0.17
CA LEU A 21 -38.95 -8.77 -1.24
C LEU A 21 -40.22 -9.45 -1.77
N VAL A 22 -40.43 -10.73 -1.43
CA VAL A 22 -41.65 -11.47 -1.80
C VAL A 22 -42.88 -10.84 -1.14
N ALA A 23 -42.79 -10.46 0.14
CA ALA A 23 -43.87 -9.81 0.87
C ALA A 23 -44.25 -8.46 0.26
N VAL A 24 -43.26 -7.62 -0.07
CA VAL A 24 -43.47 -6.32 -0.73
C VAL A 24 -44.09 -6.51 -2.11
N THR A 25 -43.60 -7.46 -2.90
CA THR A 25 -44.15 -7.75 -4.24
C THR A 25 -45.62 -8.19 -4.14
N LYS A 26 -45.96 -9.07 -3.20
CA LYS A 26 -47.35 -9.48 -2.94
C LYS A 26 -48.21 -8.32 -2.46
N TYR A 27 -47.68 -7.46 -1.59
CA TYR A 27 -48.38 -6.29 -1.06
C TYR A 27 -48.71 -5.27 -2.17
N ILE A 28 -47.72 -4.94 -3.01
CA ILE A 28 -47.89 -4.03 -4.15
C ILE A 28 -48.89 -4.65 -5.15
N GLY A 29 -48.74 -5.94 -5.50
CA GLY A 29 -49.67 -6.61 -6.39
C GLY A 29 -51.12 -6.61 -5.87
N ALA A 30 -51.32 -6.80 -4.56
CA ALA A 30 -52.64 -6.73 -3.95
C ALA A 30 -53.23 -5.30 -3.98
N ARG A 31 -52.39 -4.28 -3.72
CA ARG A 31 -52.80 -2.86 -3.79
C ARG A 31 -53.14 -2.42 -5.22
N LEU A 32 -52.37 -2.87 -6.20
CA LEU A 32 -52.62 -2.58 -7.62
C LEU A 32 -53.96 -3.21 -8.08
N ARG A 33 -54.21 -4.48 -7.73
CA ARG A 33 -55.50 -5.13 -8.01
C ARG A 33 -56.67 -4.43 -7.34
N ALA A 34 -56.52 -4.03 -6.07
CA ALA A 34 -57.55 -3.27 -5.35
C ALA A 34 -57.83 -1.89 -5.97
N ALA A 35 -56.86 -1.33 -6.68
CA ALA A 35 -56.99 -0.08 -7.44
C ALA A 35 -57.44 -0.29 -8.90
N GLY A 36 -57.80 -1.52 -9.30
CA GLY A 36 -58.30 -1.84 -10.63
C GLY A 36 -57.21 -2.12 -11.70
N TYR A 37 -55.94 -2.22 -11.30
CA TYR A 37 -54.85 -2.56 -12.20
C TYR A 37 -54.56 -4.07 -12.13
N ASP A 38 -54.83 -4.80 -13.22
CA ASP A 38 -54.36 -6.18 -13.37
C ASP A 38 -52.90 -6.17 -13.88
N VAL A 39 -52.00 -6.71 -13.07
CA VAL A 39 -50.56 -6.78 -13.38
C VAL A 39 -50.29 -7.71 -14.57
N SER A 40 -51.26 -8.58 -14.93
CA SER A 40 -51.24 -9.42 -16.13
C SER A 40 -51.33 -8.62 -17.43
N ASP A 41 -51.95 -7.44 -17.39
CA ASP A 41 -52.14 -6.54 -18.55
C ASP A 41 -50.98 -5.53 -18.72
N LEU A 42 -50.00 -5.56 -17.83
CA LEU A 42 -48.84 -4.66 -17.82
C LEU A 42 -47.68 -5.13 -18.72
N ILE A 43 -47.99 -5.92 -19.77
CA ILE A 43 -47.03 -6.35 -20.78
C ILE A 43 -47.34 -5.64 -22.10
N LEU A 44 -46.33 -4.88 -22.58
CA LEU A 44 -46.21 -4.19 -23.87
C LEU A 44 -46.85 -2.80 -24.00
N ILE A 45 -46.08 -1.78 -23.61
CA ILE A 45 -46.09 -0.48 -24.28
C ILE A 45 -45.75 -0.72 -25.75
N GLY A 46 -46.71 -0.56 -26.68
CA GLY A 46 -46.37 -0.31 -28.09
C GLY A 46 -47.08 -1.06 -29.22
N LEU A 47 -48.33 -1.54 -29.09
CA LEU A 47 -49.12 -1.93 -30.29
C LEU A 47 -50.58 -1.44 -30.24
N PRO A 48 -51.20 -1.06 -31.38
CA PRO A 48 -52.53 -0.44 -31.42
C PRO A 48 -53.67 -1.45 -31.23
N LYS A 49 -54.76 -1.01 -30.60
CA LYS A 49 -56.03 -1.76 -30.52
C LYS A 49 -56.88 -1.45 -31.74
N ASP A 50 -57.10 -2.45 -32.60
CA ASP A 50 -58.09 -2.36 -33.67
C ASP A 50 -59.51 -2.57 -33.14
N THR A 51 -60.40 -1.66 -33.55
CA THR A 51 -61.82 -1.61 -33.23
C THR A 51 -62.66 -1.99 -34.45
N THR A 52 -63.57 -2.97 -34.34
CA THR A 52 -64.79 -3.07 -35.17
C THR A 52 -65.95 -3.76 -34.43
N HIS A 53 -67.14 -3.15 -34.52
CA HIS A 53 -68.50 -3.55 -34.08
C HIS A 53 -68.96 -4.93 -34.65
N SER A 54 -70.00 -5.67 -34.23
CA SER A 54 -71.31 -5.42 -33.56
C SER A 54 -71.93 -6.78 -33.06
N PRO A 55 -73.21 -6.94 -32.65
CA PRO A 55 -73.64 -7.42 -31.32
C PRO A 55 -74.27 -8.85 -31.29
N ASP A 56 -74.66 -9.25 -30.06
CA ASP A 56 -75.55 -10.36 -29.68
C ASP A 56 -74.99 -11.80 -29.58
N ALA A 57 -74.88 -12.26 -28.32
CA ALA A 57 -75.39 -13.55 -27.77
C ALA A 57 -74.43 -14.14 -26.70
N HIS A 58 -74.87 -14.10 -25.44
CA HIS A 58 -74.51 -15.12 -24.44
C HIS A 58 -75.55 -16.27 -24.50
N PRO A 59 -75.30 -17.50 -23.98
CA PRO A 59 -74.12 -17.97 -23.24
C PRO A 59 -73.59 -19.35 -23.70
N ALA A 60 -72.35 -19.67 -23.33
CA ALA A 60 -71.97 -20.92 -22.64
C ALA A 60 -70.45 -21.09 -22.66
N ALA A 61 -69.86 -21.02 -21.46
CA ALA A 61 -68.47 -21.32 -21.22
C ALA A 61 -68.11 -22.76 -21.63
N ARG A 62 -67.02 -22.91 -22.37
CA ARG A 62 -66.19 -24.11 -22.40
C ARG A 62 -64.75 -23.66 -22.28
N ASP A 63 -64.14 -23.93 -21.13
CA ASP A 63 -62.71 -23.72 -20.90
C ASP A 63 -61.90 -24.60 -21.85
N PRO A 64 -60.84 -24.08 -22.52
CA PRO A 64 -59.80 -24.91 -23.10
C PRO A 64 -58.74 -25.27 -22.03
N PRO A 65 -58.01 -26.39 -22.21
CA PRO A 65 -57.41 -27.15 -21.12
C PRO A 65 -56.09 -26.57 -20.59
N ALA A 66 -55.79 -26.91 -19.34
CA ALA A 66 -54.63 -26.54 -18.54
C ALA A 66 -53.24 -27.00 -19.07
N THR A 67 -53.09 -27.22 -20.36
CA THR A 67 -51.85 -27.75 -20.98
C THR A 67 -50.96 -26.67 -21.59
N THR A 68 -51.46 -25.47 -21.87
CA THR A 68 -50.66 -24.36 -22.41
C THR A 68 -49.93 -23.53 -21.34
N THR A 69 -50.25 -23.70 -20.06
CA THR A 69 -49.65 -22.91 -18.98
C THR A 69 -48.44 -23.58 -18.32
N PHE A 70 -48.24 -24.90 -18.50
CA PHE A 70 -47.20 -25.63 -17.76
C PHE A 70 -45.81 -25.59 -18.44
N LEU A 71 -45.76 -25.55 -19.77
CA LEU A 71 -44.49 -25.61 -20.52
C LEU A 71 -43.70 -24.28 -20.50
N ASN A 72 -44.36 -23.13 -20.32
CA ASN A 72 -43.66 -21.83 -20.20
C ASN A 72 -43.05 -21.58 -18.82
N THR A 73 -43.55 -22.25 -17.76
CA THR A 73 -43.05 -22.04 -16.40
C THR A 73 -41.79 -22.88 -16.11
N MET A 74 -41.71 -24.12 -16.62
CA MET A 74 -40.56 -24.99 -16.37
C MET A 74 -39.26 -24.49 -17.02
N ASN A 75 -39.33 -23.98 -18.26
CA ASN A 75 -38.14 -23.43 -18.95
C ASN A 75 -37.68 -22.11 -18.33
N GLY A 76 -38.60 -21.24 -17.92
CA GLY A 76 -38.26 -19.99 -17.23
C GLY A 76 -37.60 -20.23 -15.88
N GLN A 77 -38.08 -21.21 -15.10
CA GLN A 77 -37.48 -21.59 -13.82
C GLN A 77 -36.10 -22.24 -14.00
N LEU A 78 -35.90 -23.06 -15.03
CA LEU A 78 -34.61 -23.66 -15.33
C LEU A 78 -33.58 -22.61 -15.74
N ILE A 79 -33.96 -21.67 -16.62
CA ILE A 79 -33.12 -20.56 -17.06
C ILE A 79 -32.75 -19.66 -15.87
N ALA A 80 -33.71 -19.33 -15.01
CA ALA A 80 -33.47 -18.54 -13.80
C ALA A 80 -32.51 -19.26 -12.83
N ALA A 81 -32.65 -20.58 -12.66
CA ALA A 81 -31.75 -21.37 -11.81
C ALA A 81 -30.31 -21.40 -12.37
N VAL A 82 -30.14 -21.60 -13.68
CA VAL A 82 -28.82 -21.59 -14.33
C VAL A 82 -28.17 -20.20 -14.22
N LEU A 83 -28.92 -19.13 -14.45
CA LEU A 83 -28.44 -17.75 -14.26
C LEU A 83 -28.06 -17.46 -12.80
N ALA A 84 -28.86 -17.92 -11.84
CA ALA A 84 -28.56 -17.77 -10.42
C ALA A 84 -27.29 -18.54 -10.01
N ILE A 85 -27.08 -19.75 -10.53
CA ILE A 85 -25.88 -20.55 -10.27
C ILE A 85 -24.66 -19.89 -10.92
N ALA A 86 -24.76 -19.47 -12.18
CA ALA A 86 -23.66 -18.82 -12.89
C ALA A 86 -23.25 -17.49 -12.26
N THR A 87 -24.23 -16.66 -11.86
CA THR A 87 -23.96 -15.39 -11.15
C THR A 87 -23.40 -15.64 -9.75
N SER A 88 -23.92 -16.62 -9.02
CA SER A 88 -23.38 -16.99 -7.70
C SER A 88 -21.97 -17.55 -7.79
N ALA A 89 -21.66 -18.36 -8.81
CA ALA A 89 -20.31 -18.86 -9.07
C ALA A 89 -19.36 -17.73 -9.50
N PHE A 90 -19.82 -16.78 -10.32
CA PHE A 90 -19.06 -15.60 -10.70
C PHE A 90 -18.77 -14.69 -9.50
N ILE A 91 -19.78 -14.42 -8.66
CA ILE A 91 -19.64 -13.66 -7.43
C ILE A 91 -18.72 -14.40 -6.46
N TYR A 92 -18.89 -15.71 -6.27
CA TYR A 92 -18.02 -16.53 -5.44
C TYR A 92 -16.59 -16.53 -5.95
N TYR A 93 -16.37 -16.70 -7.26
CA TYR A 93 -15.04 -16.64 -7.86
C TYR A 93 -14.41 -15.26 -7.68
N LYS A 94 -15.17 -14.18 -7.89
CA LYS A 94 -14.71 -12.80 -7.63
C LYS A 94 -14.40 -12.57 -6.15
N PHE A 95 -15.23 -13.04 -5.22
CA PHE A 95 -15.01 -12.86 -3.78
C PHE A 95 -13.92 -13.77 -3.21
N ALA A 96 -13.81 -15.00 -3.71
CA ALA A 96 -12.76 -15.96 -3.35
C ALA A 96 -11.40 -15.53 -3.93
N ALA A 97 -11.37 -15.05 -5.18
CA ALA A 97 -10.18 -14.43 -5.77
C ALA A 97 -9.80 -13.13 -5.06
N ASN A 98 -10.77 -12.43 -4.47
CA ASN A 98 -10.56 -11.19 -3.73
C ASN A 98 -10.44 -11.40 -2.21
N LYS A 99 -10.15 -12.63 -1.76
CA LYS A 99 -9.79 -12.90 -0.36
C LYS A 99 -8.51 -12.14 -0.07
N LYS A 100 -8.62 -10.96 0.58
CA LYS A 100 -7.48 -10.12 0.98
C LYS A 100 -6.44 -11.00 1.64
N ARG A 101 -5.33 -11.26 0.93
CA ARG A 101 -4.23 -12.05 1.47
C ARG A 101 -3.70 -11.32 2.70
N LYS A 102 -3.39 -12.08 3.75
CA LYS A 102 -2.83 -11.50 4.98
C LYS A 102 -1.53 -10.76 4.63
N PRO A 103 -1.21 -9.65 5.32
CA PRO A 103 0.08 -8.99 5.15
C PRO A 103 1.22 -10.00 5.34
N VAL A 104 2.21 -9.94 4.46
CA VAL A 104 3.41 -10.79 4.53
C VAL A 104 4.15 -10.52 5.83
N LEU A 105 4.32 -9.26 6.19
CA LEU A 105 4.95 -8.85 7.44
C LEU A 105 4.06 -9.12 8.66
N ASP A 106 4.68 -9.49 9.77
CA ASP A 106 4.03 -9.61 11.08
C ASP A 106 4.87 -8.89 12.16
N PRO A 107 4.28 -7.94 12.91
CA PRO A 107 5.04 -7.10 13.84
C PRO A 107 5.49 -7.85 15.09
N GLN A 108 4.94 -9.03 15.36
CA GLN A 108 5.22 -9.84 16.54
C GLN A 108 5.97 -11.13 16.22
N VAL A 109 5.83 -11.66 15.01
CA VAL A 109 6.40 -12.95 14.59
C VAL A 109 7.58 -12.77 13.65
N TRP A 110 8.65 -13.52 13.87
CA TRP A 110 9.77 -13.63 12.93
C TRP A 110 9.39 -14.56 11.78
N LYS A 111 9.60 -14.11 10.54
CA LYS A 111 9.37 -14.89 9.33
C LYS A 111 10.66 -14.99 8.52
N GLU A 112 10.81 -16.06 7.77
CA GLU A 112 12.02 -16.33 6.99
C GLU A 112 11.80 -16.08 5.51
N PHE A 113 12.77 -15.42 4.88
CA PHE A 113 12.71 -15.05 3.47
C PHE A 113 14.01 -15.46 2.77
N PRO A 114 13.96 -16.28 1.71
CA PRO A 114 15.15 -16.73 0.99
C PRO A 114 15.71 -15.63 0.09
N LEU A 115 17.03 -15.50 0.07
CA LEU A 115 17.76 -14.68 -0.89
C LEU A 115 17.66 -15.33 -2.27
N THR A 116 17.12 -14.62 -3.25
CA THR A 116 17.00 -15.12 -4.62
C THR A 116 17.95 -14.43 -5.59
N GLU A 117 18.37 -13.21 -5.28
CA GLU A 117 19.28 -12.45 -6.14
C GLU A 117 20.19 -11.54 -5.32
N LYS A 118 21.43 -11.36 -5.79
CA LYS A 118 22.40 -10.42 -5.24
C LYS A 118 22.99 -9.60 -6.38
N ILE A 119 22.67 -8.31 -6.41
CA ILE A 119 23.13 -7.37 -7.45
C ILE A 119 24.20 -6.48 -6.84
N VAL A 120 25.45 -6.63 -7.29
CA VAL A 120 26.58 -5.82 -6.81
C VAL A 120 26.47 -4.39 -7.36
N VAL A 121 26.43 -3.41 -6.47
CA VAL A 121 26.37 -1.98 -6.82
C VAL A 121 27.75 -1.34 -6.76
N SER A 122 28.53 -1.67 -5.73
CA SER A 122 29.91 -1.22 -5.53
C SER A 122 30.69 -2.26 -4.71
N PRO A 123 32.02 -2.13 -4.51
CA PRO A 123 32.81 -3.15 -3.81
C PRO A 123 32.30 -3.55 -2.42
N ASN A 124 31.63 -2.63 -1.72
CA ASN A 124 31.06 -2.90 -0.40
C ASN A 124 29.53 -2.74 -0.35
N THR A 125 28.84 -2.55 -1.47
CA THR A 125 27.38 -2.35 -1.49
C THR A 125 26.71 -3.24 -2.52
N ALA A 126 25.62 -3.89 -2.14
CA ALA A 126 24.80 -4.69 -3.03
C ALA A 126 23.31 -4.58 -2.68
N ILE A 127 22.47 -4.86 -3.66
CA ILE A 127 21.04 -5.10 -3.48
C ILE A 127 20.87 -6.60 -3.24
N TYR A 128 20.18 -6.95 -2.17
CA TYR A 128 19.82 -8.31 -1.80
C TYR A 128 18.31 -8.46 -1.96
N ARG A 129 17.89 -9.30 -2.90
CA ARG A 129 16.49 -9.56 -3.22
C ARG A 129 16.01 -10.81 -2.51
N PHE A 130 14.96 -10.67 -1.72
CA PHE A 130 14.38 -11.76 -0.97
C PHE A 130 12.97 -12.08 -1.48
N ALA A 131 12.68 -13.35 -1.73
CA ALA A 131 11.37 -13.76 -2.24
C ALA A 131 10.31 -13.74 -1.13
N LEU A 132 9.12 -13.28 -1.50
CA LEU A 132 7.91 -13.41 -0.69
C LEU A 132 7.29 -14.81 -0.84
N PRO A 133 6.35 -15.21 0.03
CA PRO A 133 5.75 -16.55 -0.01
C PRO A 133 5.09 -16.88 -1.36
N HIS A 134 4.49 -15.88 -2.02
CA HIS A 134 3.90 -16.04 -3.35
C HIS A 134 4.29 -14.91 -4.32
N PRO A 135 4.31 -15.16 -5.64
CA PRO A 135 4.69 -14.17 -6.65
C PRO A 135 3.84 -12.89 -6.68
N ASP A 136 2.57 -12.97 -6.29
CA ASP A 136 1.66 -11.81 -6.30
C ASP A 136 1.58 -11.07 -4.95
N ASP A 137 2.28 -11.58 -3.93
CA ASP A 137 2.26 -10.97 -2.61
C ASP A 137 3.01 -9.63 -2.63
N ILE A 138 2.59 -8.73 -1.74
CA ILE A 138 3.31 -7.48 -1.45
C ILE A 138 3.89 -7.58 -0.04
N LEU A 139 4.99 -6.87 0.23
CA LEU A 139 5.59 -6.86 1.55
C LEU A 139 4.61 -6.30 2.60
N GLY A 140 3.85 -5.27 2.23
CA GLY A 140 2.88 -4.60 3.09
C GLY A 140 3.54 -3.72 4.14
N LEU A 141 4.59 -2.99 3.75
CA LEU A 141 5.35 -2.10 4.62
C LEU A 141 4.82 -0.66 4.47
N PRO A 142 4.17 -0.07 5.50
CA PRO A 142 3.72 1.31 5.42
C PRO A 142 4.88 2.29 5.18
N ILE A 143 4.64 3.31 4.37
CA ILE A 143 5.65 4.32 4.03
C ILE A 143 6.08 5.07 5.30
N GLY A 144 7.39 5.11 5.56
CA GLY A 144 7.99 5.62 6.80
C GLY A 144 8.40 4.53 7.80
N GLN A 145 7.97 3.29 7.60
CA GLN A 145 8.31 2.17 8.47
C GLN A 145 9.42 1.32 7.86
N HIS A 146 10.04 0.51 8.71
CA HIS A 146 11.15 -0.36 8.37
C HIS A 146 10.90 -1.80 8.87
N ILE A 147 11.78 -2.71 8.48
CA ILE A 147 11.82 -4.09 9.00
C ILE A 147 13.00 -4.26 9.94
N GLN A 148 12.93 -5.26 10.82
CA GLN A 148 14.06 -5.72 11.61
C GLN A 148 14.55 -7.06 11.08
N ILE A 149 15.86 -7.21 10.99
CA ILE A 149 16.53 -8.47 10.65
C ILE A 149 17.25 -8.98 11.88
N GLN A 150 17.12 -10.27 12.16
CA GLN A 150 17.82 -10.96 13.24
C GLN A 150 18.76 -12.02 12.67
N ALA A 151 19.95 -12.12 13.27
CA ALA A 151 20.85 -13.25 13.07
C ALA A 151 21.56 -13.59 14.39
N GLU A 152 21.83 -14.87 14.59
CA GLU A 152 22.69 -15.32 15.67
C GLU A 152 24.16 -15.15 15.24
N ILE A 153 24.92 -14.34 15.98
CA ILE A 153 26.33 -14.05 15.72
C ILE A 153 27.09 -14.26 17.02
N ASN A 154 28.03 -15.22 17.03
CA ASN A 154 28.81 -15.60 18.21
C ASN A 154 27.94 -15.96 19.44
N GLY A 155 26.89 -16.76 19.21
CA GLY A 155 25.96 -17.19 20.27
C GLY A 155 25.03 -16.09 20.81
N LYS A 156 24.96 -14.93 20.14
CA LYS A 156 24.09 -13.82 20.53
C LYS A 156 23.15 -13.45 19.38
N ASP A 157 21.87 -13.27 19.73
CA ASP A 157 20.89 -12.70 18.81
C ASP A 157 21.15 -11.21 18.61
N ILE A 158 21.60 -10.85 17.41
CA ILE A 158 21.80 -9.46 17.00
C ILE A 158 20.67 -9.07 16.06
N MET A 159 20.11 -7.87 16.26
CA MET A 159 19.10 -7.33 15.37
C MET A 159 19.43 -5.92 14.88
N ARG A 160 19.08 -5.63 13.62
CA ARG A 160 19.25 -4.30 13.00
C ARG A 160 18.05 -3.96 12.13
N SER A 161 17.75 -2.67 12.06
CA SER A 161 16.68 -2.13 11.21
C SER A 161 17.18 -1.89 9.80
N TYR A 162 16.34 -2.22 8.81
CA TYR A 162 16.58 -1.97 7.38
C TYR A 162 15.29 -1.44 6.76
N THR A 163 15.41 -0.44 5.90
CA THR A 163 14.28 0.01 5.07
C THR A 163 14.46 -0.55 3.67
N PRO A 164 13.54 -1.41 3.19
CA PRO A 164 13.57 -1.89 1.81
C PRO A 164 13.56 -0.76 0.80
N THR A 165 14.30 -0.96 -0.29
CA THR A 165 14.30 -0.08 -1.46
C THR A 165 13.30 -0.52 -2.52
N SER A 166 12.58 -1.60 -2.32
CA SER A 166 11.37 -1.94 -3.11
C SER A 166 10.12 -1.29 -2.48
N SER A 167 9.02 -1.22 -3.22
CA SER A 167 7.71 -0.77 -2.74
C SER A 167 6.68 -1.91 -2.80
N ASP A 168 5.45 -1.65 -2.36
CA ASP A 168 4.33 -2.59 -2.53
C ASP A 168 3.87 -2.71 -4.01
N ASP A 169 4.49 -1.98 -4.93
CA ASP A 169 4.33 -2.21 -6.37
C ASP A 169 5.17 -3.40 -6.86
N ASP A 170 6.27 -3.70 -6.16
CA ASP A 170 7.17 -4.80 -6.44
C ASP A 170 6.62 -6.09 -5.83
N ARG A 171 5.88 -6.83 -6.65
CA ARG A 171 5.26 -8.08 -6.21
C ARG A 171 6.27 -9.22 -6.11
N GLY A 172 6.02 -10.12 -5.16
CA GLY A 172 6.74 -11.39 -5.00
C GLY A 172 8.12 -11.28 -4.39
N HIS A 173 8.64 -10.08 -4.11
CA HIS A 173 9.95 -9.91 -3.49
C HIS A 173 10.06 -8.60 -2.70
N PHE A 174 11.16 -8.44 -1.96
CA PHE A 174 11.61 -7.15 -1.49
C PHE A 174 13.13 -7.02 -1.59
N ASP A 175 13.60 -5.79 -1.80
CA ASP A 175 15.01 -5.48 -2.04
C ASP A 175 15.61 -4.71 -0.86
N LEU A 176 16.78 -5.14 -0.40
CA LEU A 176 17.57 -4.45 0.60
C LEU A 176 18.89 -3.97 0.01
N LEU A 177 19.06 -2.65 -0.08
CA LEU A 177 20.35 -2.05 -0.39
C LEU A 177 21.23 -2.00 0.87
N ILE A 178 22.30 -2.80 0.89
CA ILE A 178 23.13 -2.97 2.09
C ILE A 178 24.58 -2.67 1.76
N LYS A 179 25.15 -1.70 2.50
CA LYS A 179 26.58 -1.49 2.59
C LYS A 179 27.18 -2.41 3.66
N ALA A 180 28.02 -3.35 3.24
CA ALA A 180 28.73 -4.27 4.11
C ALA A 180 29.91 -3.55 4.77
N TYR A 181 30.04 -3.71 6.08
CA TYR A 181 31.17 -3.20 6.85
C TYR A 181 31.96 -4.39 7.38
N GLU A 182 33.28 -4.33 7.32
CA GLU A 182 34.14 -5.43 7.77
C GLU A 182 33.90 -5.79 9.24
N LYS A 183 33.74 -4.77 10.10
CA LYS A 183 33.37 -4.91 11.52
C LYS A 183 31.86 -4.83 11.76
N GLY A 184 31.05 -4.89 10.70
CA GLY A 184 29.60 -4.89 10.80
C GLY A 184 29.07 -6.25 11.25
N ASN A 185 28.00 -6.26 12.05
CA ASN A 185 27.34 -7.50 12.45
C ASN A 185 26.42 -8.00 11.33
N ILE A 186 25.17 -7.51 11.30
CA ILE A 186 24.15 -7.96 10.34
C ILE A 186 24.52 -7.64 8.89
N SER A 187 25.17 -6.51 8.62
CA SER A 187 25.57 -6.17 7.25
C SER A 187 26.62 -7.14 6.70
N ARG A 188 27.57 -7.60 7.53
CA ARG A 188 28.54 -8.62 7.15
C ARG A 188 27.88 -9.98 7.01
N TYR A 189 27.02 -10.36 7.95
CA TYR A 189 26.23 -11.59 7.87
C TYR A 189 25.47 -11.69 6.54
N ILE A 190 24.73 -10.63 6.17
CA ILE A 190 23.98 -10.59 4.90
C ILE A 190 24.94 -10.66 3.69
N SER A 191 26.11 -10.02 3.77
CA SER A 191 27.07 -10.05 2.66
C SER A 191 27.62 -11.43 2.31
N LEU A 192 27.62 -12.34 3.29
CA LEU A 192 28.13 -13.70 3.17
C LEU A 192 27.06 -14.72 2.76
N LEU A 193 25.79 -14.31 2.68
CA LEU A 193 24.70 -15.19 2.25
C LEU A 193 24.89 -15.63 0.80
N LYS A 194 24.53 -16.89 0.55
CA LYS A 194 24.42 -17.50 -0.77
C LYS A 194 22.96 -17.48 -1.21
N ILE A 195 22.73 -17.56 -2.51
CA ILE A 195 21.39 -17.71 -3.06
C ILE A 195 20.74 -18.97 -2.46
N GLY A 196 19.51 -18.84 -1.98
CA GLY A 196 18.76 -19.86 -1.24
C GLY A 196 18.82 -19.70 0.28
N ASP A 197 19.86 -19.05 0.84
CA ASP A 197 19.94 -18.79 2.28
C ASP A 197 18.82 -17.84 2.71
N LYS A 198 18.36 -18.00 3.96
CA LYS A 198 17.22 -17.22 4.48
C LYS A 198 17.67 -16.20 5.53
N ILE A 199 16.95 -15.09 5.58
CA ILE A 199 17.02 -14.13 6.69
C ILE A 199 15.75 -14.18 7.53
N ARG A 200 15.88 -13.91 8.84
CA ARG A 200 14.74 -13.75 9.75
C ARG A 200 14.35 -12.29 9.82
N VAL A 201 13.09 -12.00 9.48
CA VAL A 201 12.53 -10.65 9.39
C VAL A 201 11.29 -10.51 10.28
N LYS A 202 11.17 -9.37 10.96
CA LYS A 202 9.98 -8.95 11.71
C LYS A 202 9.62 -7.51 11.33
N GLY A 203 8.34 -7.21 11.19
CA GLY A 203 7.89 -5.87 10.80
C GLY A 203 6.39 -5.79 10.56
N PRO A 204 5.84 -4.60 10.27
CA PRO A 204 6.56 -3.33 10.21
C PRO A 204 6.96 -2.80 11.60
N LYS A 205 7.99 -1.95 11.64
CA LYS A 205 8.50 -1.25 12.83
C LYS A 205 8.72 0.23 12.54
N GLY A 206 8.78 1.04 13.58
CA GLY A 206 8.96 2.49 13.48
C GLY A 206 7.65 3.27 13.67
N GLN A 207 7.77 4.51 14.13
CA GLN A 207 6.63 5.39 14.45
C GLN A 207 6.24 6.31 13.30
N PHE A 208 7.13 6.51 12.31
CA PHE A 208 6.84 7.37 11.18
C PHE A 208 5.85 6.69 10.24
N LYS A 209 4.83 7.43 9.81
CA LYS A 209 3.88 7.00 8.80
C LYS A 209 3.56 8.18 7.91
N TYR A 210 4.02 8.11 6.66
CA TYR A 210 3.81 9.18 5.70
C TYR A 210 2.38 9.16 5.15
N ALA A 211 1.84 10.36 4.93
CA ALA A 211 0.62 10.62 4.18
C ALA A 211 0.73 12.00 3.49
N PRO A 212 0.05 12.22 2.35
CA PRO A 212 0.16 13.47 1.58
C PRO A 212 -0.14 14.77 2.36
N SER A 213 -0.93 14.67 3.43
CA SER A 213 -1.31 15.80 4.28
C SER A 213 -0.50 15.89 5.58
N LEU A 214 0.57 15.09 5.73
CA LEU A 214 1.36 15.04 6.97
C LEU A 214 2.04 16.39 7.26
N SER A 215 2.61 17.01 6.22
CA SER A 215 3.29 18.31 6.31
C SER A 215 3.34 18.98 4.93
N ARG A 216 3.38 20.31 4.92
CA ARG A 216 3.57 21.09 3.69
C ARG A 216 4.94 20.82 3.06
N GLU A 217 5.97 20.67 3.88
CA GLU A 217 7.34 20.45 3.42
C GLU A 217 8.11 19.49 4.35
N LEU A 218 8.90 18.61 3.75
CA LEU A 218 9.80 17.69 4.45
C LEU A 218 11.24 18.03 4.08
N GLY A 219 12.01 18.47 5.07
CA GLY A 219 13.47 18.47 5.00
C GLY A 219 14.01 17.10 5.40
N MET A 220 14.99 16.60 4.67
CA MET A 220 15.59 15.29 4.88
C MET A 220 17.10 15.45 4.91
N ILE A 221 17.76 14.91 5.93
CA ILE A 221 19.22 14.87 6.00
C ILE A 221 19.65 13.41 6.17
N ALA A 222 20.29 12.87 5.14
CA ALA A 222 20.71 11.49 5.07
C ALA A 222 22.24 11.36 5.00
N GLY A 223 22.77 10.32 5.65
CA GLY A 223 24.18 9.93 5.55
C GLY A 223 24.34 8.48 5.12
N GLY A 224 25.07 8.22 4.04
CA GLY A 224 25.33 6.86 3.56
C GLY A 224 24.05 6.05 3.32
N THR A 225 23.89 4.91 4.01
CA THR A 225 22.69 4.06 3.90
C THR A 225 21.43 4.66 4.52
N GLY A 226 21.53 5.79 5.24
CA GLY A 226 20.37 6.53 5.75
C GLY A 226 19.46 7.12 4.66
N ILE A 227 19.85 7.00 3.39
CA ILE A 227 19.03 7.39 2.24
C ILE A 227 17.77 6.53 2.07
N THR A 228 17.79 5.26 2.50
CA THR A 228 16.68 4.33 2.21
C THR A 228 15.33 4.74 2.80
N PRO A 229 15.21 5.18 4.08
CA PRO A 229 13.94 5.73 4.57
C PRO A 229 13.51 7.00 3.84
N MET A 230 14.45 7.85 3.43
CA MET A 230 14.15 9.08 2.70
C MET A 230 13.59 8.76 1.32
N LEU A 231 14.24 7.85 0.59
CA LEU A 231 13.82 7.44 -0.74
C LEU A 231 12.43 6.81 -0.74
N GLN A 232 12.11 6.00 0.28
CA GLN A 232 10.78 5.40 0.43
C GLN A 232 9.69 6.49 0.47
N ILE A 233 9.92 7.57 1.22
CA ILE A 233 9.01 8.71 1.32
C ILE A 233 9.00 9.51 0.01
N ILE A 234 10.17 9.82 -0.54
CA ILE A 234 10.32 10.61 -1.78
C ILE A 234 9.54 9.96 -2.91
N ARG A 235 9.73 8.65 -3.14
CA ARG A 235 9.01 7.91 -4.19
C ARG A 235 7.50 7.94 -3.98
N ALA A 236 7.04 7.69 -2.74
CA ALA A 236 5.61 7.67 -2.44
C ALA A 236 4.95 9.04 -2.69
N ALA A 237 5.57 10.11 -2.21
CA ALA A 237 5.11 11.49 -2.37
C ALA A 237 5.11 11.94 -3.85
N LEU A 238 6.18 11.63 -4.58
CA LEU A 238 6.33 12.08 -5.97
C LEU A 238 5.45 11.29 -6.94
N LYS A 239 5.22 9.99 -6.68
CA LYS A 239 4.33 9.13 -7.47
C LYS A 239 2.87 9.55 -7.37
N ASN A 240 2.42 10.10 -6.24
CA ASN A 240 1.02 10.50 -6.06
C ASN A 240 0.75 11.90 -6.70
N PRO A 241 -0.08 12.00 -7.76
CA PRO A 241 -0.35 13.26 -8.44
C PRO A 241 -1.20 14.24 -7.60
N LEU A 242 -1.87 13.76 -6.55
CA LEU A 242 -2.64 14.59 -5.62
C LEU A 242 -1.79 15.14 -4.46
N ASP A 243 -0.58 14.60 -4.31
CA ASP A 243 0.34 15.04 -3.27
C ASP A 243 0.96 16.39 -3.62
N ARG A 244 1.09 17.26 -2.62
CA ARG A 244 1.62 18.61 -2.76
C ARG A 244 2.81 18.87 -1.82
N THR A 245 3.23 17.87 -1.04
CA THR A 245 4.39 18.00 -0.15
C THR A 245 5.64 18.36 -0.95
N LYS A 246 6.35 19.41 -0.50
CA LYS A 246 7.69 19.75 -0.99
C LYS A 246 8.74 18.94 -0.23
N LEU A 247 9.80 18.55 -0.91
CA LEU A 247 10.83 17.64 -0.43
C LEU A 247 12.21 18.28 -0.68
N SER A 248 13.00 18.39 0.38
CA SER A 248 14.37 18.88 0.30
C SER A 248 15.30 17.86 0.95
N LEU A 249 16.31 17.40 0.24
CA LEU A 249 17.26 16.40 0.72
C LEU A 249 18.68 16.97 0.75
N ILE A 250 19.33 16.96 1.92
CA ILE A 250 20.79 17.00 2.02
C ILE A 250 21.27 15.54 2.12
N TYR A 251 22.13 15.11 1.20
CA TYR A 251 22.67 13.76 1.19
C TYR A 251 24.20 13.77 1.29
N ALA A 252 24.71 13.24 2.40
CA ALA A 252 26.12 13.28 2.77
C ALA A 252 26.81 11.92 2.64
N ASN A 253 27.96 11.91 1.96
CA ASN A 253 28.79 10.72 1.74
C ASN A 253 30.29 11.08 1.85
N VAL A 254 31.16 10.08 1.94
CA VAL A 254 32.61 10.33 2.03
C VAL A 254 33.17 10.65 0.64
N ASN A 255 33.04 9.71 -0.30
CA ASN A 255 33.51 9.87 -1.68
C ASN A 255 32.34 9.91 -2.68
N PRO A 256 32.53 10.36 -3.93
CA PRO A 256 31.50 10.35 -4.98
C PRO A 256 30.87 8.98 -5.25
N GLU A 257 31.69 7.93 -5.25
CA GLU A 257 31.26 6.55 -5.48
C GLU A 257 30.43 5.97 -4.34
N ASP A 258 30.42 6.63 -3.17
CA ASP A 258 29.58 6.25 -2.04
C ASP A 258 28.14 6.79 -2.17
N ILE A 259 27.84 7.67 -3.14
CA ILE A 259 26.50 8.24 -3.30
C ILE A 259 25.57 7.17 -3.88
N LEU A 260 24.87 6.48 -2.98
CA LEU A 260 23.94 5.43 -3.33
C LEU A 260 22.73 6.02 -4.07
N LEU A 261 22.30 5.34 -5.13
CA LEU A 261 21.09 5.68 -5.88
C LEU A 261 21.13 7.09 -6.52
N LYS A 262 22.33 7.65 -6.74
CA LYS A 262 22.52 9.01 -7.28
C LYS A 262 21.73 9.24 -8.58
N LYS A 263 21.85 8.33 -9.55
CA LYS A 263 21.17 8.44 -10.85
C LYS A 263 19.65 8.60 -10.67
N GLU A 264 19.06 7.79 -9.81
CA GLU A 264 17.64 7.85 -9.54
C GLU A 264 17.23 9.15 -8.83
N LEU A 265 18.00 9.59 -7.83
CA LEU A 265 17.75 10.84 -7.14
C LEU A 265 17.81 12.04 -8.09
N ASP A 266 18.79 12.07 -8.99
CA ASP A 266 18.93 13.10 -10.01
C ASP A 266 17.73 13.07 -10.97
N GLU A 267 17.34 11.91 -11.48
CA GLU A 267 16.16 11.77 -12.35
C GLU A 267 14.86 12.22 -11.67
N LEU A 268 14.68 11.91 -10.39
CA LEU A 268 13.52 12.36 -9.61
C LEU A 268 13.56 13.87 -9.41
N ALA A 269 14.72 14.45 -9.13
CA ALA A 269 14.89 15.90 -8.96
C ALA A 269 14.63 16.65 -10.27
N ASP A 270 15.08 16.11 -11.41
CA ASP A 270 14.85 16.70 -12.72
C ASP A 270 13.37 16.65 -13.12
N LYS A 271 12.73 15.49 -12.97
CA LYS A 271 11.30 15.28 -13.30
C LYS A 271 10.36 16.06 -12.38
N HIS A 272 10.77 16.32 -11.14
CA HIS A 272 9.94 16.95 -10.12
C HIS A 272 10.59 18.19 -9.50
N SER A 273 11.33 18.98 -10.27
CA SER A 273 12.13 20.13 -9.81
C SER A 273 11.36 21.19 -9.01
N HIS A 274 10.04 21.28 -9.18
CA HIS A 274 9.14 22.16 -8.43
C HIS A 274 8.76 21.61 -7.03
N ARG A 275 8.94 20.30 -6.78
CA ARG A 275 8.60 19.61 -5.52
C ARG A 275 9.79 18.93 -4.85
N PHE A 276 10.83 18.53 -5.56
CA PHE A 276 11.96 17.81 -4.99
C PHE A 276 13.30 18.46 -5.35
N LYS A 277 14.11 18.71 -4.34
CA LYS A 277 15.48 19.21 -4.46
C LYS A 277 16.43 18.32 -3.69
N VAL A 278 17.59 18.03 -4.27
CA VAL A 278 18.68 17.30 -3.63
C VAL A 278 19.95 18.15 -3.62
N HIS A 279 20.63 18.19 -2.49
CA HIS A 279 21.93 18.82 -2.30
C HIS A 279 22.92 17.78 -1.75
N TYR A 280 23.94 17.49 -2.53
CA TYR A 280 24.95 16.50 -2.16
C TYR A 280 26.09 17.16 -1.38
N VAL A 281 26.60 16.47 -0.36
CA VAL A 281 27.74 16.90 0.47
C VAL A 281 28.77 15.77 0.52
N LEU A 282 30.04 16.09 0.23
CA LEU A 282 31.13 15.12 0.20
C LEU A 282 32.30 15.51 1.10
N ASN A 283 32.86 14.55 1.83
CA ASN A 283 34.13 14.76 2.53
C ASN A 283 35.30 14.91 1.56
N ASN A 284 35.34 14.05 0.52
CA ASN A 284 36.41 13.96 -0.46
C ASN A 284 35.84 14.25 -1.86
N PRO A 285 35.50 15.52 -2.18
CA PRO A 285 34.91 15.86 -3.46
C PRO A 285 35.93 15.75 -4.61
N PRO A 286 35.47 15.44 -5.84
CA PRO A 286 36.31 15.48 -7.03
C PRO A 286 36.57 16.95 -7.42
N GLN A 287 37.58 17.17 -8.26
CA GLN A 287 37.83 18.51 -8.81
C GLN A 287 36.58 19.03 -9.53
N GLY A 288 36.23 20.30 -9.29
CA GLY A 288 35.06 20.95 -9.91
C GLY A 288 33.72 20.64 -9.24
N TRP A 289 33.70 19.97 -8.09
CA TRP A 289 32.47 19.73 -7.30
C TRP A 289 31.75 21.03 -6.91
N GLN A 290 30.44 21.07 -7.15
CA GLN A 290 29.59 22.23 -6.86
C GLN A 290 28.67 22.03 -5.64
N GLY A 291 28.71 20.84 -5.03
CA GLY A 291 27.95 20.55 -3.82
C GLY A 291 28.65 21.01 -2.55
N GLY A 292 28.12 20.59 -1.40
CA GLY A 292 28.77 20.82 -0.11
C GLY A 292 30.08 20.04 0.03
N VAL A 293 31.01 20.60 0.80
CA VAL A 293 32.32 20.00 1.09
C VAL A 293 32.48 19.81 2.60
N GLY A 294 33.04 18.68 3.00
CA GLY A 294 33.24 18.31 4.39
C GLY A 294 32.02 17.65 5.02
N PHE A 295 31.75 17.98 6.29
CA PHE A 295 30.53 17.54 6.97
C PHE A 295 29.38 18.51 6.67
N VAL A 296 28.15 18.03 6.85
CA VAL A 296 26.96 18.89 6.74
C VAL A 296 27.07 20.04 7.74
N SER A 297 27.05 21.28 7.25
CA SER A 297 27.19 22.48 8.08
C SER A 297 25.83 23.08 8.44
N LYS A 298 25.81 23.95 9.46
CA LYS A 298 24.61 24.71 9.84
C LYS A 298 24.11 25.58 8.68
N GLU A 299 25.02 26.23 7.98
CA GLU A 299 24.71 27.13 6.85
C GLU A 299 24.08 26.36 5.69
N GLN A 300 24.52 25.12 5.46
CA GLN A 300 23.89 24.24 4.47
C GLN A 300 22.47 23.85 4.88
N ILE A 301 22.24 23.55 6.17
CA ILE A 301 20.89 23.26 6.69
C ILE A 301 20.00 24.49 6.54
N GLU A 302 20.45 25.66 6.97
CA GLU A 302 19.71 26.92 6.85
C GLU A 302 19.35 27.25 5.39
N LYS A 303 20.27 27.00 4.45
CA LYS A 303 20.06 27.26 3.03
C LYS A 303 19.13 26.26 2.34
N HIS A 304 19.19 24.98 2.71
CA HIS A 304 18.57 23.90 1.95
C HIS A 304 17.37 23.23 2.64
N MET A 305 17.13 23.48 3.92
CA MET A 305 15.98 22.93 4.65
C MET A 305 14.88 23.99 4.85
N PRO A 306 13.60 23.58 4.97
CA PRO A 306 12.53 24.51 5.28
C PRO A 306 12.75 25.18 6.64
N PRO A 307 12.64 26.51 6.78
CA PRO A 307 12.75 27.16 8.08
C PRO A 307 11.72 26.59 9.06
N THR A 308 12.03 26.66 10.36
CA THR A 308 11.13 26.13 11.40
C THR A 308 9.73 26.74 11.30
N ASP A 309 8.73 25.87 11.19
CA ASP A 309 7.31 26.21 11.04
C ASP A 309 6.44 25.06 11.55
N HIS A 310 5.24 25.32 12.04
CA HIS A 310 4.34 24.28 12.56
C HIS A 310 3.95 23.21 11.52
N ASN A 311 4.08 23.50 10.21
CA ASN A 311 3.65 22.63 9.11
C ASN A 311 4.83 22.09 8.27
N ILE A 312 6.01 21.91 8.88
CA ILE A 312 7.16 21.25 8.26
C ILE A 312 7.69 20.14 9.16
N LYS A 313 8.48 19.22 8.59
CA LYS A 313 9.27 18.25 9.37
C LYS A 313 10.68 18.12 8.83
N ILE A 314 11.63 17.90 9.73
CA ILE A 314 13.00 17.50 9.42
C ILE A 314 13.17 16.02 9.77
N LEU A 315 13.63 15.24 8.80
CA LEU A 315 13.84 13.80 8.89
C LEU A 315 15.33 13.50 8.88
N LEU A 316 15.83 12.78 9.89
CA LEU A 316 17.25 12.47 10.04
C LEU A 316 17.50 10.96 10.02
N CYS A 317 18.46 10.52 9.21
CA CYS A 317 18.97 9.15 9.27
C CYS A 317 20.43 9.09 8.80
N GLY A 318 21.33 8.56 9.64
CA GLY A 318 22.74 8.46 9.30
C GLY A 318 23.60 7.93 10.45
N PRO A 319 24.93 7.94 10.29
CA PRO A 319 25.85 7.48 11.32
C PRO A 319 25.72 8.27 12.64
N PRO A 320 25.94 7.66 13.82
CA PRO A 320 25.77 8.34 15.10
C PRO A 320 26.51 9.68 15.25
N PRO A 321 27.76 9.86 14.76
CA PRO A 321 28.44 11.16 14.81
C PRO A 321 27.71 12.24 14.02
N MET A 322 27.19 11.90 12.82
CA MET A 322 26.39 12.80 12.01
C MET A 322 25.10 13.17 12.75
N MET A 323 24.39 12.19 13.30
CA MET A 323 23.13 12.44 14.04
C MET A 323 23.34 13.40 15.21
N THR A 324 24.46 13.28 15.93
CA THR A 324 24.82 14.20 17.03
C THR A 324 25.08 15.62 16.52
N ALA A 325 25.84 15.77 15.44
CA ALA A 325 26.10 17.08 14.84
C ALA A 325 24.83 17.75 14.32
N MET A 326 23.95 17.00 13.62
CA MET A 326 22.71 17.54 13.06
C MET A 326 21.76 18.04 14.16
N LYS A 327 21.66 17.31 15.28
CA LYS A 327 20.88 17.76 16.44
C LYS A 327 21.38 19.09 16.98
N LYS A 328 22.70 19.30 17.03
CA LYS A 328 23.30 20.56 17.47
C LYS A 328 22.97 21.70 16.50
N HIS A 329 23.20 21.51 15.20
CA HIS A 329 22.92 22.56 14.21
C HIS A 329 21.44 22.92 14.12
N LEU A 330 20.54 21.94 14.20
CA LEU A 330 19.10 22.18 14.24
C LEU A 330 18.68 22.97 15.49
N ALA A 331 19.28 22.69 16.65
CA ALA A 331 19.03 23.48 17.86
C ALA A 331 19.50 24.93 17.70
N GLU A 332 20.69 25.15 17.12
CA GLU A 332 21.22 26.49 16.81
C GLU A 332 20.35 27.27 15.80
N LEU A 333 19.58 26.55 14.97
CA LEU A 333 18.60 27.10 14.02
C LEU A 333 17.17 27.14 14.57
N ASN A 334 17.00 26.97 15.89
CA ASN A 334 15.71 27.04 16.60
C ASN A 334 14.68 25.98 16.19
N TYR A 335 15.11 24.83 15.66
CA TYR A 335 14.23 23.67 15.58
C TYR A 335 14.06 23.05 16.98
N PRO A 336 12.87 22.54 17.33
CA PRO A 336 12.62 21.80 18.56
C PRO A 336 13.56 20.61 18.69
N ALA A 337 14.03 20.38 19.91
CA ALA A 337 14.86 19.23 20.22
C ALA A 337 14.07 17.93 19.93
N PRO A 338 14.67 16.96 19.21
CA PRO A 338 14.03 15.68 18.98
C PRO A 338 13.95 14.88 20.29
N ARG A 339 12.88 14.09 20.44
CA ARG A 339 12.73 13.14 21.54
C ARG A 339 13.73 11.98 21.38
N THR A 340 14.08 11.33 22.49
CA THR A 340 14.92 10.11 22.48
C THR A 340 14.33 9.01 21.60
N VAL A 341 13.00 8.88 21.62
CA VAL A 341 12.24 8.05 20.68
C VAL A 341 11.30 8.97 19.94
N SER A 342 11.54 9.16 18.65
CA SER A 342 10.73 10.06 17.85
C SER A 342 9.30 9.56 17.72
N LYS A 343 8.35 10.50 17.78
CA LYS A 343 6.94 10.28 17.50
C LYS A 343 6.51 11.06 16.27
N LEU A 344 5.40 10.67 15.67
CA LEU A 344 4.92 11.25 14.42
C LEU A 344 4.65 12.77 14.51
N ASP A 345 4.29 13.29 15.69
CA ASP A 345 4.06 14.71 15.93
C ASP A 345 5.35 15.53 16.00
N ASP A 346 6.52 14.90 16.18
CA ASP A 346 7.79 15.62 16.28
C ASP A 346 8.11 16.34 14.97
N GLN A 347 8.52 17.61 15.09
CA GLN A 347 8.99 18.38 13.93
C GLN A 347 10.34 17.83 13.45
N VAL A 348 11.23 17.44 14.36
CA VAL A 348 12.49 16.76 14.04
C VAL A 348 12.33 15.27 14.37
N PHE A 349 12.28 14.42 13.34
CA PHE A 349 12.11 12.98 13.46
C PHE A 349 13.42 12.24 13.17
N LEU A 350 13.83 11.36 14.07
CA LEU A 350 15.01 10.50 13.94
C LEU A 350 14.55 9.09 13.59
N PHE A 351 15.05 8.54 12.48
CA PHE A 351 14.73 7.18 12.03
C PHE A 351 15.45 6.07 12.81
#